data_AF-A0A817REK8-F1
#
_entry.id   AF-A0A817REK8-F1
#
_cell.length_a   1.000
_cell.length_b   1.000
_cell.length_c   1.000
_cell.angle_alpha   90.00
_cell.angle_beta   90.00
_cell.angle_gamma   90.00
#
_symmetry.space_group_name_H-M   'P 1'
#
loop_
_entity.id
_entity.type
_entity.pdbx_description
1 polymer ?
#
loop_
_entity_poly.entity_id
_entity_poly.type
_entity_poly.pdbx_seq_one_letter_code
_entity_poly.pdbx_strand_id
1 'polypeptide(L)'
;DAQSETQTSIYSSPFYSSSTGYKMRARLYLNGDGNARRTHMSFFFVLMRSVNDPILQFPFNYKVTFCLYDQTPAQRHIIDSFRPDIRSSSFQRPRSDMNIASGIPKFFPLEVIQQEGNPYVRNDTMFIKVMVDFGDIPKTLLPFALSLNSGLRTHIQQMIIKQEAKRRSQQQSDEQPHIPPN
;
A
#
# COMPACT_ATOMS: atom_id res chain seq x y z
N ASP A 1 3.23 -32.09 -24.45
CA ASP A 1 3.09 -31.72 -23.03
C ASP A 1 3.52 -30.29 -22.78
N ALA A 2 2.59 -29.34 -22.80
CA ALA A 2 2.87 -27.94 -22.53
C ALA A 2 2.63 -27.69 -21.03
N GLN A 3 3.68 -27.78 -20.21
CA GLN A 3 3.60 -27.29 -18.84
C GLN A 3 3.28 -25.80 -18.89
N SER A 4 2.15 -25.42 -18.31
CA SER A 4 1.84 -24.03 -17.99
C SER A 4 2.95 -23.56 -17.04
N GLU A 5 3.94 -22.84 -17.57
CA GLU A 5 4.97 -22.15 -16.80
C GLU A 5 4.27 -21.19 -15.83
N THR A 6 4.02 -21.65 -14.60
CA THR A 6 3.54 -20.81 -13.51
C THR A 6 4.56 -19.69 -13.32
N GLN A 7 4.17 -18.48 -13.69
CA GLN A 7 5.05 -17.33 -13.62
C GLN A 7 5.35 -17.03 -12.14
N THR A 8 6.60 -17.28 -11.73
CA THR A 8 7.04 -17.09 -10.35
C THR A 8 7.35 -15.61 -10.11
N SER A 9 6.55 -14.96 -9.27
CA SER A 9 6.82 -13.59 -8.77
C SER A 9 7.34 -13.63 -7.34
N ILE A 10 8.29 -12.76 -7.03
CA ILE A 10 8.85 -12.59 -5.69
C ILE A 10 8.17 -11.38 -5.03
N TYR A 11 7.93 -11.45 -3.74
CA TYR A 11 7.42 -10.32 -2.98
C TYR A 11 8.39 -9.91 -1.88
N SER A 12 8.49 -8.60 -1.65
CA SER A 12 9.21 -8.09 -0.48
C SER A 12 8.41 -8.35 0.81
N SER A 13 9.10 -8.29 1.94
CA SER A 13 8.44 -8.01 3.22
C SER A 13 7.63 -6.70 3.12
N PRO A 14 6.50 -6.59 3.83
CA PRO A 14 5.78 -5.33 3.93
C PRO A 14 6.66 -4.24 4.56
N PHE A 15 6.50 -3.01 4.09
CA PHE A 15 7.10 -1.80 4.65
C PHE A 15 6.03 -0.73 4.84
N TYR A 16 6.35 0.28 5.63
CA TYR A 16 5.39 1.28 6.08
C TYR A 16 5.91 2.69 5.83
N SER A 17 5.00 3.63 5.55
CA SER A 17 5.38 5.05 5.49
C SER A 17 5.65 5.65 6.86
N SER A 18 5.08 5.07 7.92
CA SER A 18 5.34 5.34 9.34
C SER A 18 4.68 4.28 10.23
N SER A 19 4.78 4.41 11.55
CA SER A 19 4.06 3.54 12.51
C SER A 19 2.54 3.53 12.31
N THR A 20 1.96 4.64 11.81
CA THR A 20 0.52 4.78 11.56
C THR A 20 0.17 5.02 10.09
N GLY A 21 1.15 4.81 9.21
CA GLY A 21 1.07 5.14 7.80
C GLY A 21 0.52 4.02 6.92
N TYR A 22 0.69 4.21 5.60
CA TYR A 22 0.34 3.21 4.60
C TYR A 22 1.19 1.95 4.76
N LYS A 23 0.55 0.79 4.63
CA LYS A 23 1.24 -0.50 4.50
C LYS A 23 1.43 -0.82 3.02
N MET A 24 2.64 -1.17 2.63
CA MET A 24 3.03 -1.33 1.23
C MET A 24 3.95 -2.54 1.09
N ARG A 25 4.09 -3.09 -0.13
CA ARG A 25 5.11 -4.07 -0.48
C ARG A 25 5.46 -3.96 -1.95
N ALA A 26 6.55 -4.60 -2.35
CA ALA A 26 6.94 -4.71 -3.74
C ALA A 26 6.67 -6.12 -4.29
N ARG A 27 6.45 -6.22 -5.60
CA ARG A 27 6.34 -7.47 -6.36
C ARG A 27 7.26 -7.41 -7.56
N LEU A 28 8.14 -8.41 -7.66
CA LEU A 28 9.16 -8.52 -8.70
C LEU A 28 8.88 -9.73 -9.58
N TYR A 29 8.99 -9.54 -10.89
CA TYR A 29 9.01 -10.63 -11.86
C TYR A 29 10.37 -10.61 -12.56
N LEU A 30 11.23 -11.56 -12.18
CA LEU A 30 12.56 -11.66 -12.76
C LEU A 30 12.52 -11.90 -14.26
N ASN A 31 11.59 -12.72 -14.76
CA ASN A 31 11.44 -12.98 -16.20
C ASN A 31 10.36 -12.10 -16.88
N GLY A 32 10.01 -10.98 -16.26
CA GLY A 32 9.00 -10.04 -16.75
C GLY A 32 7.55 -10.49 -16.59
N ASP A 33 6.64 -9.56 -16.86
CA ASP A 33 5.18 -9.71 -16.79
C ASP A 33 4.48 -9.11 -18.01
N GLY A 34 3.34 -9.69 -18.39
CA GLY A 34 2.55 -9.25 -19.54
C GLY A 34 3.37 -9.11 -20.83
N ASN A 35 3.34 -7.91 -21.43
CA ASN A 35 4.07 -7.60 -22.67
C ASN A 35 5.59 -7.42 -22.49
N ALA A 36 6.10 -7.50 -21.25
CA ALA A 36 7.53 -7.41 -20.93
C ALA A 36 8.15 -8.78 -20.64
N ARG A 37 7.35 -9.86 -20.62
CA ARG A 37 7.82 -11.22 -20.36
C ARG A 37 8.98 -11.61 -21.29
N ARG A 38 10.01 -12.25 -20.74
CA ARG A 38 11.24 -12.70 -21.41
C ARG A 38 12.11 -11.60 -22.03
N THR A 39 11.76 -10.33 -21.85
CA THR A 39 12.56 -9.21 -22.38
C THR A 39 13.06 -8.28 -21.28
N HIS A 40 12.26 -8.04 -20.25
CA HIS A 40 12.60 -7.15 -19.14
C HIS A 40 12.22 -7.78 -17.81
N MET A 41 12.93 -7.39 -16.77
CA MET A 41 12.49 -7.52 -15.39
C MET A 41 11.35 -6.52 -15.14
N SER A 42 10.25 -6.98 -14.56
CA SER A 42 9.10 -6.13 -14.22
C SER A 42 9.02 -5.91 -12.72
N PHE A 43 8.80 -4.66 -12.30
CA PHE A 43 8.78 -4.31 -10.89
C PHE A 43 7.56 -3.47 -10.53
N PHE A 44 6.85 -3.90 -9.48
CA PHE A 44 5.55 -3.36 -9.12
C PHE A 44 5.47 -3.01 -7.65
N PHE A 45 4.73 -1.94 -7.38
CA PHE A 45 4.30 -1.49 -6.07
C PHE A 45 2.92 -2.09 -5.74
N VAL A 46 2.72 -2.43 -4.47
CA VAL A 46 1.47 -2.97 -3.98
C VAL A 46 1.07 -2.22 -2.72
N LEU A 47 -0.09 -1.56 -2.78
CA LEU A 47 -0.74 -0.99 -1.62
C LEU A 47 -1.49 -2.10 -0.86
N MET A 48 -1.28 -2.19 0.45
CA MET A 48 -1.85 -3.23 1.31
C MET A 48 -2.82 -2.63 2.31
N ARG A 49 -3.78 -3.44 2.76
CA ARG A 49 -4.70 -3.07 3.84
C ARG A 49 -3.96 -2.91 5.17
N SER A 50 -4.29 -1.85 5.90
CA SER A 50 -3.78 -1.55 7.23
C SER A 50 -4.92 -1.20 8.18
N VAL A 51 -4.69 -1.40 9.49
CA VAL A 51 -5.61 -0.92 10.55
C VAL A 51 -5.74 0.60 10.55
N ASN A 52 -4.74 1.30 10.02
CA ASN A 52 -4.69 2.76 9.95
C ASN A 52 -5.34 3.32 8.68
N ASP A 53 -5.82 2.49 7.74
CA ASP A 53 -6.49 2.99 6.52
C ASP A 53 -7.63 4.01 6.77
N PRO A 54 -8.42 3.94 7.87
CA PRO A 54 -9.46 4.96 8.13
C PRO A 54 -8.93 6.39 8.33
N ILE A 55 -7.67 6.58 8.71
CA ILE A 55 -7.08 7.90 9.00
C ILE A 55 -6.15 8.39 7.88
N LEU A 56 -6.03 7.62 6.79
CA LEU A 56 -5.16 7.93 5.66
C LEU A 56 -5.96 8.48 4.48
N GLN A 57 -5.30 9.30 3.67
CA GLN A 57 -5.90 9.88 2.47
C GLN A 57 -5.97 8.83 1.35
N PHE A 58 -7.10 8.78 0.64
CA PHE A 58 -7.26 7.95 -0.56
C PHE A 58 -8.02 8.72 -1.64
N PRO A 59 -7.73 8.47 -2.93
CA PRO A 59 -6.78 7.48 -3.45
C PRO A 59 -5.31 7.85 -3.18
N PHE A 60 -4.45 6.84 -3.06
CA PHE A 60 -3.01 7.01 -2.88
C PHE A 60 -2.44 7.73 -4.11
N ASN A 61 -1.87 8.92 -3.91
CA ASN A 61 -1.43 9.81 -4.99
C ASN A 61 0.01 10.35 -4.76
N TYR A 62 0.87 9.51 -4.21
CA TYR A 62 2.27 9.85 -3.94
C TYR A 62 3.19 9.27 -5.00
N LYS A 63 4.17 10.04 -5.47
CA LYS A 63 5.13 9.56 -6.48
C LYS A 63 5.91 8.38 -5.90
N VAL A 64 5.97 7.29 -6.66
CA VAL A 64 6.73 6.10 -6.30
C VAL A 64 7.94 6.02 -7.22
N THR A 65 9.13 5.86 -6.63
CA THR A 65 10.39 5.73 -7.33
C THR A 65 11.03 4.40 -6.97
N PHE A 66 11.46 3.67 -7.99
CA PHE A 66 12.23 2.44 -7.88
C PHE A 66 13.69 2.72 -8.21
N CYS A 67 14.59 2.06 -7.49
CA CYS A 67 16.02 2.15 -7.70
C CYS A 67 16.62 0.74 -7.67
N LEU A 68 17.28 0.34 -8.75
CA LEU A 68 18.12 -0.84 -8.82
C LEU A 68 19.59 -0.39 -8.65
N TYR A 69 20.26 -0.93 -7.64
CA TYR A 69 21.61 -0.52 -7.30
C TYR A 69 22.66 -1.14 -8.24
N ASP A 70 23.43 -0.27 -8.89
CA ASP A 70 24.79 -0.57 -9.34
C ASP A 70 25.69 -0.83 -8.11
N GLN A 71 26.29 -2.01 -8.04
CA GLN A 71 27.13 -2.50 -6.95
C GLN A 71 28.63 -2.24 -7.18
N THR A 72 28.99 -1.40 -8.16
CA THR A 72 30.35 -0.96 -8.44
C THR A 72 30.62 0.45 -7.88
N PRO A 73 31.89 0.90 -7.81
CA PRO A 73 32.21 2.28 -7.43
C PRO A 73 31.60 3.35 -8.33
N ALA A 74 31.12 2.99 -9.54
CA ALA A 74 30.51 3.94 -10.46
C ALA A 74 29.12 4.42 -10.00
N GLN A 75 28.43 3.63 -9.15
CA GLN A 75 27.11 3.95 -8.58
C GLN A 75 26.07 4.46 -9.61
N ARG A 76 26.09 3.91 -10.84
CA ARG A 76 25.15 4.25 -11.91
C ARG A 76 23.82 3.50 -11.73
N HIS A 77 23.13 3.79 -10.63
CA HIS A 77 21.87 3.15 -10.30
C HIS A 77 20.81 3.40 -11.38
N ILE A 78 19.97 2.40 -11.63
CA ILE A 78 18.81 2.55 -12.51
C ILE A 78 17.65 3.05 -11.69
N ILE A 79 17.14 4.22 -12.04
CA ILE A 79 16.06 4.90 -11.33
C ILE A 79 14.93 5.13 -12.30
N ASP A 80 13.74 4.66 -11.95
CA ASP A 80 12.52 4.96 -12.69
C ASP A 80 11.37 5.21 -11.70
N SER A 81 10.38 5.98 -12.11
CA SER A 81 9.32 6.43 -11.22
C SER A 81 8.00 6.57 -11.94
N PHE A 82 6.92 6.43 -11.20
CA PHE A 82 5.58 6.68 -11.71
C PHE A 82 4.77 7.50 -10.70
N ARG A 83 3.77 8.22 -11.22
CA ARG A 83 2.71 8.80 -10.41
C ARG A 83 1.48 7.89 -10.50
N PRO A 84 0.89 7.49 -9.36
CA PRO A 84 -0.34 6.70 -9.34
C PRO A 84 -1.46 7.30 -10.21
N ASP A 85 -2.14 6.49 -11.02
CA ASP A 85 -3.42 6.90 -11.62
C ASP A 85 -4.52 6.78 -10.56
N ILE A 86 -5.02 7.92 -10.09
CA ILE A 86 -6.06 8.00 -9.05
C ILE A 86 -7.38 7.33 -9.43
N ARG A 87 -7.60 6.99 -10.71
CA ARG A 87 -8.77 6.24 -11.17
C ARG A 87 -8.57 4.73 -11.11
N SER A 88 -7.33 4.27 -11.01
CA SER A 88 -7.01 2.84 -10.92
C SER A 88 -7.43 2.26 -9.57
N SER A 89 -7.97 1.04 -9.59
CA SER A 89 -8.27 0.26 -8.38
C SER A 89 -7.02 -0.06 -7.56
N SER A 90 -5.82 -0.07 -8.16
CA SER A 90 -4.54 -0.29 -7.49
C SER A 90 -4.26 0.69 -6.35
N PHE A 91 -4.79 1.91 -6.45
CA PHE A 91 -4.48 3.01 -5.53
C PHE A 91 -5.70 3.48 -4.72
N GLN A 92 -6.85 2.82 -4.86
CA GLN A 92 -7.99 3.05 -3.98
C GLN A 92 -7.72 2.51 -2.59
N ARG A 93 -8.54 2.93 -1.61
CA ARG A 93 -8.52 2.35 -0.27
C ARG A 93 -8.67 0.81 -0.34
N PRO A 94 -7.73 0.03 0.22
CA PRO A 94 -7.78 -1.42 0.12
C PRO A 94 -9.05 -2.02 0.74
N ARG A 95 -9.67 -2.95 0.00
CA ARG A 95 -10.82 -3.74 0.47
C ARG A 95 -10.42 -5.18 0.81
N SER A 96 -9.38 -5.68 0.16
CA SER A 96 -8.68 -6.96 0.40
C SER A 96 -7.30 -6.71 1.01
N ASP A 97 -6.58 -7.77 1.39
CA ASP A 97 -5.23 -7.66 1.97
C ASP A 97 -4.23 -6.90 1.08
N MET A 98 -4.39 -7.04 -0.24
CA MET A 98 -3.58 -6.36 -1.26
C MET A 98 -4.49 -5.83 -2.36
N ASN A 99 -4.16 -4.64 -2.85
CA ASN A 99 -4.67 -4.16 -4.13
C ASN A 99 -3.94 -4.82 -5.30
N ILE A 100 -4.45 -4.62 -6.52
CA ILE A 100 -3.78 -5.03 -7.75
C ILE A 100 -2.45 -4.28 -7.85
N ALA A 101 -1.36 -5.01 -8.12
CA ALA A 101 -0.03 -4.45 -8.26
C ALA A 101 0.05 -3.47 -9.43
N SER A 102 0.79 -2.37 -9.28
CA SER A 102 0.99 -1.36 -10.33
C SER A 102 2.41 -0.82 -10.26
N GLY A 103 3.01 -0.53 -11.41
CA GLY A 103 4.44 -0.21 -11.51
C GLY A 103 4.91 -0.23 -12.95
N ILE A 104 6.12 -0.74 -13.18
CA ILE A 104 6.86 -0.57 -14.42
C ILE A 104 7.12 -1.96 -15.03
N PRO A 105 6.34 -2.37 -16.06
CA PRO A 105 6.52 -3.67 -16.70
C PRO A 105 7.90 -3.83 -17.34
N LYS A 106 8.43 -2.77 -17.98
CA LYS A 106 9.76 -2.79 -18.62
C LYS A 106 10.78 -2.04 -17.77
N PHE A 107 10.95 -2.46 -16.51
CA PHE A 107 11.80 -1.72 -15.56
C PHE A 107 13.29 -1.86 -15.89
N PHE A 108 13.77 -3.07 -16.22
CA PHE A 108 15.18 -3.26 -16.57
C PHE A 108 15.37 -4.39 -17.60
N PRO A 109 16.18 -4.21 -18.66
CA PRO A 109 16.35 -5.23 -19.71
C PRO A 109 17.01 -6.50 -19.17
N LEU A 110 16.49 -7.67 -19.54
CA LEU A 110 17.08 -8.94 -19.10
C LEU A 110 18.42 -9.22 -19.76
N GLU A 111 18.62 -8.77 -20.99
CA GLU A 111 19.89 -8.90 -21.69
C GLU A 111 21.06 -8.30 -20.90
N VAL A 112 20.82 -7.23 -20.13
CA VAL A 112 21.86 -6.60 -19.30
C VAL A 112 22.11 -7.40 -18.02
N ILE A 113 21.08 -7.97 -17.40
CA ILE A 113 21.24 -8.87 -16.24
C ILE A 113 22.00 -10.14 -16.64
N GLN A 114 21.75 -10.66 -17.84
CA GLN A 114 22.34 -11.91 -18.33
C GLN A 114 23.81 -11.75 -18.74
N GLN A 115 24.29 -10.53 -18.91
CA GLN A 115 25.71 -10.28 -19.19
C GLN A 115 26.57 -10.66 -17.99
N GLU A 116 27.64 -11.40 -18.27
CA GLU A 116 28.64 -11.74 -17.28
C GLU A 116 29.31 -10.47 -16.74
N GLY A 117 29.46 -10.39 -15.41
CA GLY A 117 30.06 -9.23 -14.77
C GLY A 117 29.19 -7.97 -14.75
N ASN A 118 27.87 -8.08 -15.04
CA ASN A 118 26.97 -6.94 -14.92
C ASN A 118 27.04 -6.29 -13.52
N PRO A 119 26.90 -4.97 -13.42
CA PRO A 119 27.10 -4.26 -12.16
C PRO A 119 25.92 -4.42 -11.17
N TYR A 120 24.78 -4.94 -11.61
CA TYR A 120 23.54 -4.94 -10.84
C TYR A 120 23.29 -6.24 -10.07
N VAL A 121 23.88 -7.35 -10.54
CA VAL A 121 23.85 -8.66 -9.87
C VAL A 121 25.27 -9.09 -9.56
N ARG A 122 25.60 -9.12 -8.27
CA ARG A 122 26.92 -9.51 -7.76
C ARG A 122 26.71 -10.53 -6.64
N ASN A 123 27.51 -11.60 -6.65
CA ASN A 123 27.44 -12.66 -5.64
C ASN A 123 26.01 -13.20 -5.47
N ASP A 124 25.36 -13.47 -6.61
CA ASP A 124 23.97 -13.94 -6.69
C ASP A 124 22.94 -13.04 -5.97
N THR A 125 23.26 -11.75 -5.83
CA THR A 125 22.45 -10.80 -5.06
C THR A 125 22.20 -9.53 -5.86
N MET A 126 20.97 -9.03 -5.75
CA MET A 126 20.50 -7.76 -6.31
C MET A 126 19.90 -6.92 -5.19
N PHE A 127 20.16 -5.61 -5.19
CA PHE A 127 19.55 -4.67 -4.24
C PHE A 127 18.58 -3.74 -4.97
N ILE A 128 17.35 -3.68 -4.48
CA ILE A 128 16.30 -2.81 -5.01
C ILE A 128 15.74 -1.97 -3.86
N LYS A 129 15.54 -0.67 -4.10
CA LYS A 129 14.90 0.25 -3.17
C LYS A 129 13.64 0.84 -3.77
N VAL A 130 12.61 0.93 -2.93
CA VAL A 130 11.37 1.65 -3.22
C VAL A 130 11.36 2.92 -2.36
N MET A 131 11.08 4.05 -2.98
CA MET A 131 10.93 5.34 -2.33
C MET A 131 9.56 5.90 -2.65
N VAL A 132 8.89 6.47 -1.66
CA VAL A 132 7.60 7.13 -1.83
C VAL A 132 7.76 8.57 -1.36
N ASP A 133 7.44 9.50 -2.26
CA ASP A 133 7.51 10.93 -1.97
C ASP A 133 6.17 11.42 -1.42
N PHE A 134 6.14 11.60 -0.09
CA PHE A 134 4.99 12.13 0.64
C PHE A 134 4.92 13.68 0.64
N GLY A 135 5.82 14.37 -0.07
CA GLY A 135 5.87 15.83 -0.13
C GLY A 135 5.99 16.49 1.25
N ASP A 136 5.33 17.65 1.40
CA ASP A 136 5.31 18.46 2.63
C ASP A 136 4.33 17.95 3.70
N ILE A 137 3.79 16.74 3.58
CA ILE A 137 2.98 16.16 4.66
C ILE A 137 3.88 16.12 5.90
N PRO A 138 3.56 16.89 6.96
CA PRO A 138 4.44 16.95 8.11
C PRO A 138 4.65 15.53 8.62
N LYS A 139 5.91 15.08 8.67
CA LYS A 139 6.26 13.75 9.20
C LYS A 139 5.73 13.54 10.63
N THR A 140 5.43 14.64 11.32
CA THR A 140 4.84 14.74 12.67
C THR A 140 3.31 14.66 12.71
N LEU A 141 2.61 14.84 11.59
CA LEU A 141 1.14 14.66 11.47
C LEU A 141 0.75 13.24 11.07
N LEU A 142 1.70 12.29 11.01
CA LEU A 142 1.36 10.88 11.02
C LEU A 142 0.69 10.63 12.38
N PRO A 143 -0.64 10.50 12.44
CA PRO A 143 -1.36 10.62 13.69
C PRO A 143 -0.83 9.56 14.65
N PHE A 144 -0.49 9.93 15.89
CA PHE A 144 -0.34 8.92 16.94
C PHE A 144 -1.72 8.31 17.15
N ALA A 145 -2.01 7.24 16.42
CA ALA A 145 -3.26 6.52 16.50
C ALA A 145 -3.25 5.70 17.78
N LEU A 146 -3.91 6.22 18.81
CA LEU A 146 -4.22 5.45 20.01
C LEU A 146 -5.45 4.59 19.70
N SER A 147 -5.29 3.28 19.68
CA SER A 147 -6.43 2.36 19.64
C SER A 147 -7.04 2.29 21.04
N LEU A 148 -8.14 3.01 21.27
CA LEU A 148 -8.93 2.90 22.50
C LEU A 148 -9.79 1.62 22.54
N ASN A 149 -9.67 0.74 21.53
CA ASN A 149 -10.58 -0.38 21.27
C ASN A 149 -10.03 -1.75 21.71
N SER A 150 -8.84 -1.84 22.32
CA SER A 150 -8.20 -3.14 22.59
C SER A 150 -8.97 -4.07 23.55
N GLY A 151 -9.99 -3.57 24.26
CA GLY A 151 -10.68 -4.32 25.32
C GLY A 151 -12.15 -4.66 25.11
N LEU A 152 -12.87 -4.07 24.14
CA LEU A 152 -14.30 -4.33 23.97
C LEU A 152 -14.63 -4.83 22.56
N ARG A 153 -15.29 -5.99 22.49
CA ARG A 153 -15.84 -6.50 21.23
C ARG A 153 -16.82 -5.47 20.64
N THR A 154 -16.76 -5.25 19.32
CA THR A 154 -17.57 -4.24 18.59
C THR A 154 -19.07 -4.29 18.92
N HIS A 155 -19.64 -5.47 19.14
CA HIS A 155 -21.05 -5.62 19.52
C HIS A 155 -21.42 -4.95 20.86
N ILE A 156 -20.52 -4.95 21.86
CA ILE A 156 -20.76 -4.31 23.17
C ILE A 156 -20.76 -2.79 22.99
N GLN A 157 -19.79 -2.27 22.22
CA GLN A 157 -19.72 -0.84 21.92
C GLN A 157 -21.00 -0.36 21.21
N GLN A 158 -21.46 -1.11 20.20
CA GLN A 158 -22.71 -0.81 19.50
C GLN A 158 -23.93 -0.89 20.43
N MET A 159 -23.95 -1.84 21.37
CA MET A 159 -25.04 -1.98 22.34
C MET A 159 -25.11 -0.76 23.27
N ILE A 160 -23.98 -0.35 23.85
CA ILE A 160 -23.89 0.81 24.75
C ILE A 160 -24.30 2.09 24.00
N ILE A 161 -23.80 2.30 22.77
CA ILE A 161 -24.17 3.45 21.94
C ILE A 161 -25.68 3.47 21.67
N LYS A 162 -26.27 2.32 21.29
CA LYS A 162 -27.71 2.22 21.02
C LYS A 162 -28.56 2.45 22.27
N GLN A 163 -28.12 1.96 23.43
CA GLN A 163 -28.81 2.19 24.71
C GLN A 163 -28.82 3.67 25.09
N GLU A 164 -27.67 4.34 25.00
CA GLU A 164 -27.57 5.77 25.31
C GLU A 164 -28.39 6.63 24.33
N ALA A 165 -28.36 6.30 23.04
CA ALA A 165 -29.20 6.98 22.04
C ALA A 165 -30.71 6.86 22.37
N LYS A 166 -31.16 5.66 22.77
CA LYS A 166 -32.55 5.44 23.21
C LYS A 166 -32.91 6.23 24.47
N ARG A 167 -32.02 6.24 25.47
CA ARG A 167 -32.21 6.99 26.72
C ARG A 167 -32.40 8.48 26.46
N ARG A 168 -31.61 9.06 25.53
CA ARG A 168 -31.74 10.46 25.13
C ARG A 168 -33.04 10.76 24.38
N SER A 169 -33.49 9.87 23.49
CA SER A 169 -34.77 10.05 22.80
C SER A 169 -35.98 10.00 23.74
N GLN A 170 -35.91 9.17 24.80
CA GLN A 170 -36.98 9.06 25.80
C GLN A 170 -37.03 10.29 26.72
N GLN A 171 -35.87 10.82 27.12
CA GLN A 171 -35.81 12.05 27.90
C GLN A 171 -36.35 13.27 27.13
N GLN A 172 -36.13 13.33 25.81
CA GLN A 172 -36.71 14.40 24.97
C GLN A 172 -38.22 14.27 24.75
N SER A 173 -38.79 13.05 24.76
CA SER A 173 -40.25 12.88 24.68
C SER A 173 -40.95 13.21 25.98
N ASP A 174 -40.30 12.97 27.12
CA ASP A 174 -40.88 13.22 28.46
C ASP A 174 -40.82 14.71 28.84
N GLU A 175 -39.98 15.51 28.18
CA GLU A 175 -39.88 16.98 28.39
C GLU A 175 -40.85 17.79 27.50
N GLN A 176 -41.64 17.18 26.61
CA GLN A 176 -42.69 17.92 25.88
C GLN A 176 -43.86 18.22 26.83
N PRO A 177 -44.14 19.50 27.17
CA PRO A 177 -45.21 19.82 28.10
C PRO A 177 -46.56 19.44 27.47
N HIS A 178 -47.31 18.61 28.19
CA HIS A 178 -48.67 18.26 27.86
C HIS A 178 -49.52 19.55 27.90
N ILE A 179 -49.81 20.14 26.75
CA ILE A 179 -50.80 21.23 26.65
C ILE A 179 -52.18 20.55 26.72
N PRO A 180 -52.97 20.77 27.78
CA PRO A 180 -54.29 20.17 27.87
C PRO A 180 -55.22 20.78 26.80
N PRO A 181 -56.06 19.98 26.14
CA PRO A 181 -57.01 20.48 25.15
C PRO A 181 -58.11 21.32 25.83
N ASN A 182 -58.50 22.40 25.14
CA ASN A 182 -59.54 23.35 25.51
C ASN A 182 -60.95 22.79 25.26
#